data_AF-A0A535M1R3-F1
#
_entry.id   AF-A0A535M1R3-F1
#
_cell.length_a   1.000
_cell.length_b   1.000
_cell.length_c   1.000
_cell.angle_alpha   90.00
_cell.angle_beta   90.00
_cell.angle_gamma   90.00
#
_symmetry.space_group_name_H-M   'P 1'
#
loop_
_entity.id
_entity.type
_entity.pdbx_description
1 polymer ?
#
loop_
_entity_poly.entity_id
_entity_poly.type
_entity_poly.pdbx_seq_one_letter_code
_entity_poly.pdbx_strand_id
1 'polypeptide(L)' 'MNVVVCVKQVPDPNSVGQLDPTTHNLKRDGVEVVLDPGDEFG' A
#
# COMPACT_ATOMS: atom_id res chain seq x y z
N MET A 1 -26.61 -12.10 -12.34
CA MET A 1 -25.77 -12.55 -11.21
C MET A 1 -24.94 -11.34 -10.81
N ASN A 2 -24.90 -11.01 -9.52
CA ASN A 2 -24.12 -9.89 -9.02
C ASN A 2 -22.97 -10.43 -8.19
N VAL A 3 -21.77 -9.90 -8.39
CA VAL A 3 -20.56 -10.26 -7.66
C VAL A 3 -19.98 -8.98 -7.06
N VAL A 4 -19.51 -9.06 -5.82
CA VAL A 4 -18.84 -7.96 -5.12
C VAL A 4 -17.42 -8.41 -4.84
N VAL A 5 -16.46 -7.55 -5.18
CA VAL A 5 -15.02 -7.78 -4.95
C VAL A 5 -14.57 -6.82 -3.87
N CYS A 6 -13.95 -7.35 -2.82
CA CYS A 6 -13.27 -6.54 -1.83
C CYS A 6 -11.94 -6.09 -2.43
N VAL A 7 -11.66 -4.79 -2.34
CA VAL A 7 -10.40 -4.21 -2.79
C VAL A 7 -9.76 -3.46 -1.64
N LYS A 8 -8.44 -3.36 -1.68
CA LYS A 8 -7.62 -2.74 -0.66
C LYS A 8 -6.69 -1.73 -1.28
N GLN A 9 -6.56 -0.61 -0.59
CA GLN A 9 -5.52 0.37 -0.87
C GLN A 9 -4.26 0.03 -0.05
N VAL A 10 -3.09 0.01 -0.70
CA VAL A 10 -1.80 -0.31 -0.08
C VAL A 10 -0.73 0.71 -0.47
N PRO A 11 0.30 0.96 0.36
CA PRO A 11 1.49 1.67 -0.08
C PRO A 11 2.11 0.96 -1.29
N ASP A 12 2.60 1.71 -2.29
CA ASP A 12 3.27 1.12 -3.45
C ASP A 12 4.44 0.22 -3.00
N PRO A 13 4.38 -1.09 -3.28
CA PRO A 13 5.42 -2.02 -2.85
C PRO A 13 6.78 -1.77 -3.52
N ASN A 14 6.82 -0.99 -4.61
CA ASN A 14 8.06 -0.59 -5.26
C ASN A 14 8.73 0.63 -4.61
N SER A 15 8.01 1.32 -3.72
CA SER A 15 8.57 2.44 -2.96
C SER A 15 9.56 1.95 -1.91
N VAL A 16 10.69 2.65 -1.78
CA VAL A 16 11.72 2.31 -0.79
C VAL A 16 11.25 2.70 0.60
N GLY A 17 11.03 1.69 1.46
CA GLY A 17 10.68 1.91 2.87
C GLY A 17 11.81 2.60 3.65
N GLN A 18 11.45 3.55 4.52
CA GLN A 18 12.40 4.27 5.37
C GLN A 18 11.92 4.29 6.82
N LEU A 19 12.87 4.12 7.75
CA LEU A 19 12.62 4.38 9.16
C LEU A 19 13.04 5.81 9.53
N ASP A 20 12.30 6.41 10.44
CA ASP A 20 12.73 7.63 11.10
C ASP A 20 13.96 7.33 11.99
N PRO A 21 15.10 8.01 11.80
CA PRO A 21 16.35 7.65 12.50
C PRO A 21 16.32 7.98 14.00
N THR A 22 15.36 8.80 14.45
CA THR A 22 15.25 9.18 15.86
C THR A 22 14.28 8.25 16.59
N THR A 23 13.09 8.05 16.02
CA THR A 23 11.99 7.30 16.63
C THR A 23 11.95 5.83 16.22
N HIS A 24 12.67 5.46 15.16
CA HIS A 24 12.65 4.13 14.55
C HIS A 24 11.28 3.67 14.04
N ASN A 25 10.36 4.63 13.84
CA ASN A 25 9.04 4.38 13.23
C ASN A 25 9.14 4.32 11.70
N LEU A 26 8.25 3.57 11.06
CA LEU A 26 8.12 3.58 9.60
C LEU A 26 7.61 4.94 9.11
N LYS A 27 8.36 5.60 8.24
CA LYS A 27 7.91 6.81 7.55
C LYS A 27 6.85 6.45 6.51
N ARG A 28 5.77 7.23 6.48
CA ARG A 28 4.70 7.09 5.48
C ARG A 28 4.48 8.35 4.64
N ASP A 29 5.20 9.42 4.94
CA ASP A 29 5.10 10.67 4.19
C ASP A 29 5.63 10.49 2.76
N GLY A 30 4.87 10.96 1.77
CA GLY A 30 5.26 10.90 0.37
C GLY A 30 5.24 9.50 -0.25
N VAL A 31 4.75 8.48 0.46
CA VAL A 31 4.56 7.15 -0.11
C VAL A 31 3.27 7.13 -0.94
N GLU A 32 3.40 6.82 -2.23
CA GLU A 32 2.24 6.66 -3.10
C GLU A 32 1.39 5.48 -2.64
N VAL A 33 0.08 5.63 -2.80
CA VAL A 33 -0.88 4.62 -2.36
C VAL A 33 -1.66 4.11 -3.56
N VAL A 34 -1.58 2.81 -3.79
CA VAL A 34 -2.03 2.10 -5.00
C VAL A 34 -3.11 1.07 -4.65
N LEU A 35 -3.80 0.54 -5.67
CA LEU A 35 -4.61 -0.67 -5.53
C LEU A 35 -3.69 -1.84 -5.20
N ASP A 36 -4.08 -2.71 -4.28
CA ASP A 36 -3.33 -3.93 -4.01
C ASP A 36 -3.22 -4.74 -5.32
N PRO A 37 -2.00 -5.05 -5.81
CA PRO A 37 -1.84 -5.85 -7.02
C PRO A 37 -2.53 -7.22 -6.93
N GLY A 38 -2.74 -7.73 -5.72
CA GLY A 38 -3.51 -8.96 -5.51
C GLY A 38 -5.01 -8.82 -5.86
N ASP A 39 -5.54 -7.61 -5.81
CA ASP A 39 -6.95 -7.29 -6.04
C ASP A 39 -7.22 -6.89 -7.52
N GLU A 40 -6.19 -6.72 -8.34
CA GLU A 40 -6.31 -6.33 -9.76
C GLU A 40 -6.88 -7.44 -10.67
N PHE A 41 -6.83 -8.69 -10.22
CA PHE A 41 -7.14 -9.87 -11.05
C PHE A 41 -8.41 -10.64 -10.61
N GLY A 42 -9.33 -9.96 -9.91
CA GLY A 42 -10.58 -10.54 -9.37
C GLY A 42 -11.46 -11.30 -10.37
#